data_AF-A0A7S1EFL9-F1
#
_entry.id   AF-A0A7S1EFL9-F1
#
_cell.length_a   1.000
_cell.length_b   1.000
_cell.length_c   1.000
_cell.angle_alpha   90.00
_cell.angle_beta   90.00
_cell.angle_gamma   90.00
#
_symmetry.space_group_name_H-M   'P 1'
#
loop_
_entity.id
_entity.type
_entity.pdbx_description
1 polymer ?
#
loop_
_entity_poly.entity_id
_entity_poly.type
_entity_poly.pdbx_seq_one_letter_code
_entity_poly.pdbx_strand_id
1 'polypeptide(L)'
;TLAWSVPVFAVMGSLPTYMDEEFHIPMGQAYCRGNFSHWDPKITTLPGLYLATTLFFNPLAGVYPSSTTPPICSPIVLRSINILFAILTAIISTRILDRLHPGAPRAAVSLRALSCVAFPLHFFYVSLYYTDPACVCFVLAMYERTLAKRRAAAAGFGAVSVMFRQTSIIWVVF
;
A
#
# COMPACT_ATOMS: atom_id res chain seq x y z
N THR A 1 -10.63 -13.97 -13.42
CA THR A 1 -10.57 -13.41 -12.05
C THR A 1 -10.25 -11.92 -12.03
N LEU A 2 -9.35 -11.38 -12.87
CA LEU A 2 -9.14 -9.91 -12.98
C LEU A 2 -10.35 -9.10 -13.52
N ALA A 3 -11.30 -9.74 -14.19
CA ALA A 3 -12.46 -9.07 -14.78
C ALA A 3 -13.44 -8.48 -13.75
N TRP A 4 -13.43 -8.97 -12.50
CA TRP A 4 -14.28 -8.46 -11.42
C TRP A 4 -13.59 -7.42 -10.53
N SER A 5 -12.25 -7.40 -10.49
CA SER A 5 -11.50 -6.44 -9.67
C SER A 5 -11.55 -5.03 -10.22
N VAL A 6 -11.62 -4.84 -11.54
CA VAL A 6 -11.73 -3.51 -12.17
C VAL A 6 -13.09 -2.86 -11.90
N PRO A 7 -14.24 -3.54 -12.10
CA PRO A 7 -15.55 -3.00 -11.74
C PRO A 7 -15.66 -2.70 -10.25
N VAL A 8 -15.17 -3.58 -9.37
CA VAL A 8 -15.26 -3.37 -7.92
C VAL A 8 -14.38 -2.21 -7.46
N PHE A 9 -13.17 -2.05 -8.02
CA PHE A 9 -12.37 -0.86 -7.72
C PHE A 9 -13.01 0.43 -8.24
N ALA A 10 -13.59 0.43 -9.45
CA ALA A 10 -14.29 1.59 -9.99
C ALA A 10 -15.54 1.96 -9.17
N VAL A 11 -16.29 0.96 -8.71
CA VAL A 11 -17.46 1.15 -7.84
C VAL A 11 -17.03 1.64 -6.46
N MET A 12 -16.10 0.96 -5.78
CA MET A 12 -15.65 1.37 -4.44
C MET A 12 -14.88 2.69 -4.46
N GLY A 13 -14.13 2.95 -5.53
CA GLY A 13 -13.39 4.19 -5.72
C GLY A 13 -14.28 5.42 -5.91
N SER A 14 -15.54 5.25 -6.29
CA SER A 14 -16.53 6.34 -6.43
C SER A 14 -17.46 6.49 -5.23
N LEU A 15 -17.34 5.62 -4.22
CA LEU A 15 -18.10 5.76 -2.97
C LEU A 15 -17.60 6.94 -2.13
N PRO A 16 -18.46 7.50 -1.26
CA PRO A 16 -18.05 8.43 -0.22
C PRO A 16 -16.89 7.92 0.62
N THR A 17 -16.25 8.81 1.39
CA THR A 17 -15.19 8.43 2.32
C THR A 17 -15.70 7.43 3.34
N TYR A 18 -14.93 6.37 3.58
CA TYR A 18 -15.30 5.32 4.52
C TYR A 18 -14.40 5.34 5.77
N MET A 19 -15.03 5.42 6.94
CA MET A 19 -14.37 5.41 8.26
C MET A 19 -13.19 6.40 8.33
N ASP A 20 -11.96 5.90 8.43
CA ASP A 20 -10.77 6.73 8.63
C ASP A 20 -10.33 7.46 7.35
N GLU A 21 -10.91 7.16 6.19
CA GLU A 21 -10.69 7.95 4.97
C GLU A 21 -11.11 9.41 5.14
N GLU A 22 -12.04 9.71 6.05
CA GLU A 22 -12.39 11.08 6.44
C GLU A 22 -11.16 11.87 6.92
N PHE A 23 -10.20 11.20 7.57
CA PHE A 23 -8.94 11.79 8.03
C PHE A 23 -7.79 11.55 7.04
N HIS A 24 -7.69 10.35 6.46
CA HIS A 24 -6.58 10.00 5.56
C HIS A 24 -6.62 10.76 4.23
N ILE A 25 -7.79 11.00 3.62
CA ILE A 25 -7.88 11.69 2.33
C ILE A 25 -7.44 13.15 2.44
N PRO A 26 -7.95 13.98 3.37
CA PRO A 26 -7.50 15.36 3.52
C PRO A 26 -5.99 15.46 3.77
N MET A 27 -5.43 14.51 4.52
CA MET A 27 -4.00 14.44 4.81
C MET A 27 -3.17 14.05 3.58
N GLY A 28 -3.62 13.06 2.81
CA GLY A 28 -3.01 12.72 1.52
C GLY A 28 -3.03 13.92 0.56
N GLN A 29 -4.13 14.67 0.53
CA GLN A 29 -4.25 15.89 -0.26
C GLN A 29 -3.30 17.01 0.21
N ALA A 30 -3.15 17.20 1.52
CA ALA A 30 -2.23 18.19 2.08
C ALA A 30 -0.77 17.90 1.68
N TYR A 31 -0.34 16.65 1.82
CA TYR A 31 1.00 16.21 1.41
C TYR A 31 1.20 16.31 -0.10
N CYS A 32 0.17 15.93 -0.87
CA CYS A 32 0.19 16.03 -2.33
C CYS A 32 0.27 17.49 -2.85
N ARG A 33 -0.13 18.47 -2.04
CA ARG A 33 0.07 19.92 -2.28
C ARG A 33 1.39 20.47 -1.72
N GLY A 34 2.26 19.62 -1.17
CA GLY A 34 3.55 20.01 -0.59
C GLY A 34 3.47 20.51 0.85
N ASN A 35 2.30 20.47 1.50
CA ASN A 35 2.17 20.83 2.91
C ASN A 35 2.49 19.64 3.82
N PHE A 36 3.79 19.37 4.00
CA PHE A 36 4.28 18.29 4.86
C PHE A 36 4.26 18.63 6.36
N SER A 37 3.98 19.89 6.71
CA SER A 37 3.89 20.36 8.11
C SER A 37 2.51 20.18 8.74
N HIS A 38 1.48 19.93 7.92
CA HIS A 38 0.12 19.70 8.42
C HIS A 38 -0.03 18.27 8.94
N TRP A 39 -0.67 18.12 10.10
CA TRP A 39 -0.98 16.81 10.67
C TRP A 39 -2.33 16.84 11.37
N ASP A 40 -3.22 15.91 11.02
CA ASP A 40 -4.49 15.74 11.72
C ASP A 40 -4.28 14.96 13.03
N PRO A 41 -4.70 15.48 14.19
CA PRO A 41 -4.50 14.84 15.49
C PRO A 41 -5.27 13.51 15.65
N LYS A 42 -6.22 13.19 14.78
CA LYS A 42 -6.93 11.89 14.80
C LYS A 42 -6.13 10.76 14.17
N ILE A 43 -5.09 11.06 13.39
CA ILE A 43 -4.24 10.04 12.79
C ILE A 43 -3.19 9.59 13.78
N THR A 44 -3.25 8.30 14.11
CA THR A 44 -2.29 7.62 14.98
C THR A 44 -1.23 6.83 14.21
N THR A 45 -1.34 6.73 12.88
CA THR A 45 -0.37 6.05 12.01
C THR A 45 0.80 6.98 11.65
N LEU A 46 1.87 6.43 11.08
CA LEU A 46 3.02 7.21 10.61
C LEU A 46 2.78 7.73 9.17
N PRO A 47 3.56 8.71 8.67
CA PRO A 47 3.28 9.43 7.42
C PRO A 47 3.52 8.62 6.12
N GLY A 48 3.86 7.32 6.21
CA GLY A 48 4.30 6.51 5.08
C GLY A 48 3.33 6.50 3.89
N LEU A 49 2.01 6.42 4.15
CA LEU A 49 0.99 6.43 3.09
C LEU A 49 1.02 7.73 2.27
N TYR A 50 1.06 8.87 2.96
CA TYR A 50 1.01 10.19 2.34
C TYR A 50 2.30 10.50 1.58
N LEU A 51 3.45 10.13 2.16
CA LEU A 51 4.74 10.26 1.51
C LEU A 51 4.82 9.38 0.25
N ALA A 52 4.38 8.12 0.33
CA ALA A 52 4.39 7.22 -0.82
C ALA A 52 3.48 7.72 -1.94
N THR A 53 2.29 8.21 -1.58
CA THR A 53 1.32 8.73 -2.55
C THR A 53 1.84 10.01 -3.22
N THR A 54 2.44 10.92 -2.44
CA THR A 54 3.03 12.15 -2.97
C THR A 54 4.22 11.85 -3.88
N LEU A 55 5.14 10.98 -3.45
CA LEU A 55 6.29 10.59 -4.26
C LEU A 55 5.89 9.95 -5.59
N PHE A 56 4.80 9.17 -5.60
CA PHE A 56 4.35 8.47 -6.79
C PHE A 56 3.57 9.36 -7.76
N PHE A 57 2.62 10.17 -7.27
CA PHE A 57 1.75 10.96 -8.14
C PHE A 57 2.18 12.42 -8.33
N ASN A 58 2.88 13.01 -7.38
CA ASN A 58 3.35 14.40 -7.45
C ASN A 58 4.74 14.57 -6.80
N PRO A 59 5.81 13.98 -7.37
CA PRO A 59 7.16 14.04 -6.78
C PRO A 59 7.71 15.47 -6.63
N LEU A 60 7.11 16.46 -7.32
CA LEU A 60 7.51 17.86 -7.29
C LEU A 60 6.63 18.72 -6.35
N ALA A 61 5.76 18.11 -5.53
CA ALA A 61 4.79 18.82 -4.70
C ALA A 61 5.41 19.90 -3.78
N GLY A 62 6.61 19.67 -3.24
CA GLY A 62 7.33 20.64 -2.40
C GLY A 62 8.00 21.80 -3.15
N VAL A 63 8.09 21.71 -4.48
CA VAL A 63 8.71 22.74 -5.33
C VAL A 63 7.68 23.76 -5.81
N TYR A 64 6.45 23.31 -6.08
CA TYR A 64 5.35 24.14 -6.56
C TYR A 64 4.12 24.00 -5.65
N PRO A 65 4.14 24.61 -4.44
CA PRO A 65 3.01 24.53 -3.53
C PRO A 65 1.81 25.26 -4.15
N SER A 66 0.69 24.53 -4.31
CA SER A 66 -0.57 25.08 -4.81
C SER A 66 -1.62 25.07 -3.71
N SER A 67 -2.39 26.15 -3.58
CA SER A 67 -3.56 26.21 -2.70
C SER A 67 -4.75 25.41 -3.23
N THR A 68 -4.80 25.15 -4.53
CA THR A 68 -5.81 24.32 -5.19
C THR A 68 -5.42 22.86 -5.14
N THR A 69 -6.38 21.96 -4.91
CA THR A 69 -6.18 20.50 -5.03
C THR A 69 -6.10 20.13 -6.51
N PRO A 70 -4.92 19.77 -7.05
CA PRO A 70 -4.83 19.39 -8.45
C PRO A 70 -5.57 18.04 -8.68
N PRO A 71 -6.00 17.74 -9.93
CA PRO A 71 -6.75 16.51 -10.23
C PRO A 71 -6.04 15.22 -9.77
N ILE A 72 -4.70 15.24 -9.76
CA ILE A 72 -3.83 14.14 -9.30
C ILE A 72 -3.92 13.87 -7.79
N CYS A 73 -4.49 14.78 -6.99
CA CYS A 73 -4.73 14.60 -5.56
C CYS A 73 -6.21 14.26 -5.24
N SER A 74 -7.02 13.89 -6.25
CA SER A 74 -8.40 13.47 -6.01
C SER A 74 -8.48 12.14 -5.25
N PRO A 75 -9.55 11.89 -4.46
CA PRO A 75 -9.70 10.65 -3.68
C PRO A 75 -9.49 9.36 -4.49
N ILE A 76 -10.03 9.31 -5.71
CA ILE A 76 -9.88 8.14 -6.61
C ILE A 76 -8.42 7.88 -6.95
N VAL A 77 -7.63 8.93 -7.22
CA VAL A 77 -6.19 8.80 -7.52
C VAL A 77 -5.45 8.37 -6.26
N LEU A 78 -5.75 8.98 -5.10
CA LEU A 78 -5.14 8.58 -3.82
C LEU A 78 -5.41 7.09 -3.53
N ARG A 79 -6.66 6.64 -3.63
CA ARG A 79 -7.06 5.22 -3.45
C ARG A 79 -6.28 4.28 -4.37
N SER A 80 -5.96 4.71 -5.59
CA SER A 80 -5.26 3.86 -6.57
C SER A 80 -3.85 3.45 -6.16
N ILE A 81 -3.22 4.13 -5.18
CA ILE A 81 -1.92 3.70 -4.63
C ILE A 81 -2.00 2.28 -4.04
N ASN A 82 -3.14 1.90 -3.49
CA ASN A 82 -3.31 0.58 -2.88
C ASN A 82 -3.47 -0.54 -3.92
N ILE A 83 -3.87 -0.22 -5.16
CA ILE A 83 -3.77 -1.17 -6.28
C ILE A 83 -2.31 -1.48 -6.58
N LEU A 84 -1.44 -0.46 -6.59
CA LEU A 84 0.00 -0.67 -6.79
C LEU A 84 0.56 -1.62 -5.72
N PHE A 85 0.24 -1.38 -4.45
CA PHE A 85 0.67 -2.27 -3.36
C PHE A 85 0.06 -3.67 -3.46
N ALA A 86 -1.18 -3.82 -3.92
CA ALA A 86 -1.79 -5.14 -4.16
C ALA A 86 -1.07 -5.92 -5.27
N ILE A 87 -0.71 -5.25 -6.38
CA ILE A 87 0.05 -5.85 -7.48
C ILE A 87 1.43 -6.30 -6.99
N LEU A 88 2.13 -5.43 -6.25
CA LEU A 88 3.43 -5.76 -5.66
C LEU A 88 3.33 -6.93 -4.68
N THR A 89 2.28 -6.96 -3.85
CA THR A 89 1.97 -8.05 -2.92
C THR A 89 1.79 -9.38 -3.67
N ALA A 90 1.08 -9.40 -4.80
CA ALA A 90 0.92 -10.60 -5.62
C ALA A 90 2.26 -11.12 -6.18
N ILE A 91 3.10 -10.20 -6.68
CA ILE A 91 4.42 -10.52 -7.23
C ILE A 91 5.34 -11.09 -6.13
N ILE A 92 5.37 -10.43 -4.96
CA ILE A 92 6.19 -10.87 -3.82
C ILE A 92 5.71 -12.22 -3.30
N SER A 93 4.40 -12.41 -3.17
CA SER A 93 3.80 -13.68 -2.71
C SER A 93 4.16 -14.83 -3.64
N THR A 94 4.13 -14.60 -4.96
CA THR A 94 4.57 -15.58 -5.97
C THR A 94 6.03 -15.98 -5.74
N ARG A 95 6.93 -15.01 -5.53
CA ARG A 95 8.36 -15.27 -5.25
C ARG A 95 8.58 -16.04 -3.96
N ILE A 96 7.84 -15.72 -2.90
CA ILE A 96 7.91 -16.44 -1.62
C ILE A 96 7.48 -17.90 -1.84
N LEU A 97 6.34 -18.12 -2.50
CA LEU A 97 5.81 -19.46 -2.76
C LEU A 97 6.73 -20.30 -3.65
N ASP A 98 7.34 -19.70 -4.67
CA ASP A 98 8.35 -20.37 -5.51
C ASP A 98 9.56 -20.86 -4.69
N ARG A 99 9.99 -20.09 -3.68
CA ARG A 99 11.09 -20.48 -2.79
C ARG A 99 10.69 -21.57 -1.80
N LEU A 100 9.47 -21.50 -1.26
CA LEU A 100 8.98 -22.44 -0.25
C LEU A 100 8.54 -23.78 -0.85
N HIS A 101 8.13 -23.80 -2.12
CA HIS A 101 7.64 -24.99 -2.82
C HIS A 101 8.39 -25.20 -4.14
N PRO A 102 9.70 -25.51 -4.09
CA PRO A 102 10.48 -25.76 -5.31
C PRO A 102 9.85 -26.90 -6.11
N GLY A 103 9.56 -26.66 -7.39
CA GLY A 103 8.96 -27.64 -8.30
C GLY A 103 7.43 -27.63 -8.36
N ALA A 104 6.74 -26.77 -7.60
CA ALA A 104 5.30 -26.58 -7.77
C ALA A 104 4.96 -26.01 -9.16
N PRO A 105 3.86 -26.42 -9.80
CA PRO A 105 3.43 -25.86 -11.08
C PRO A 105 3.19 -24.35 -10.95
N ARG A 106 3.69 -23.56 -11.92
CA ARG A 106 3.57 -22.09 -11.91
C ARG A 106 2.12 -21.59 -11.81
N ALA A 107 1.18 -22.31 -12.41
CA ALA A 107 -0.25 -22.01 -12.32
C ALA A 107 -0.78 -22.15 -10.88
N ALA A 108 -0.35 -23.20 -10.16
CA ALA A 108 -0.74 -23.41 -8.77
C ALA A 108 -0.14 -22.34 -7.84
N VAL A 109 1.11 -21.95 -8.06
CA VAL A 109 1.76 -20.85 -7.33
C VAL A 109 1.02 -19.54 -7.57
N SER A 110 0.74 -19.21 -8.83
CA SER A 110 0.05 -17.98 -9.22
C SER A 110 -1.37 -17.94 -8.63
N LEU A 111 -2.08 -19.07 -8.62
CA LEU A 111 -3.41 -19.15 -8.02
C LEU A 111 -3.36 -18.92 -6.51
N ARG A 112 -2.42 -19.55 -5.79
CA ARG A 112 -2.23 -19.33 -4.35
C ARG A 112 -1.89 -17.89 -4.03
N ALA A 113 -0.96 -17.28 -4.77
CA ALA A 113 -0.61 -15.87 -4.61
C ALA A 113 -1.81 -14.96 -4.86
N LEU A 114 -2.60 -15.24 -5.90
CA LEU A 114 -3.83 -14.50 -6.17
C LEU A 114 -4.87 -14.69 -5.06
N SER A 115 -5.01 -15.89 -4.49
CA SER A 115 -5.89 -16.14 -3.35
C SER A 115 -5.49 -15.33 -2.12
N CYS A 116 -4.19 -15.11 -1.88
CA CYS A 116 -3.74 -14.24 -0.78
C CYS A 116 -4.16 -12.77 -0.99
N VAL A 117 -4.02 -12.25 -2.21
CA VAL A 117 -4.39 -10.85 -2.51
C VAL A 117 -5.90 -10.66 -2.66
N ALA A 118 -6.60 -11.64 -3.21
CA ALA A 118 -8.05 -11.66 -3.32
C ALA A 118 -8.75 -12.03 -2.01
N PHE A 119 -7.99 -12.27 -0.93
CA PHE A 119 -8.56 -12.52 0.39
C PHE A 119 -9.49 -11.35 0.74
N PRO A 120 -10.76 -11.60 1.14
CA PRO A 120 -11.78 -10.55 1.23
C PRO A 120 -11.35 -9.33 2.05
N LEU A 121 -10.62 -9.55 3.15
CA LEU A 121 -10.13 -8.46 3.98
C LEU A 121 -9.07 -7.59 3.26
N HIS A 122 -8.11 -8.22 2.58
CA HIS A 122 -7.07 -7.47 1.87
C HIS A 122 -7.70 -6.73 0.68
N PHE A 123 -8.53 -7.42 -0.10
CA PHE A 123 -9.22 -6.84 -1.25
C PHE A 123 -10.10 -5.65 -0.88
N PHE A 124 -10.78 -5.70 0.27
CA PHE A 124 -11.56 -4.59 0.81
C PHE A 124 -10.70 -3.34 1.05
N TYR A 125 -9.54 -3.48 1.72
CA TYR A 125 -8.67 -2.33 1.98
C TYR A 125 -7.90 -1.85 0.74
N VAL A 126 -7.79 -2.67 -0.31
CA VAL A 126 -7.14 -2.28 -1.57
C VAL A 126 -7.91 -1.18 -2.31
N SER A 127 -9.23 -1.09 -2.13
CA SER A 127 -10.06 -0.04 -2.74
C SER A 127 -10.16 1.25 -1.92
N LEU A 128 -9.67 1.23 -0.67
CA LEU A 128 -9.72 2.36 0.26
C LEU A 128 -8.35 3.01 0.41
N TYR A 129 -8.31 4.27 0.81
CA TYR A 129 -7.05 4.99 1.07
C TYR A 129 -6.53 4.72 2.49
N TYR A 130 -6.10 3.47 2.72
CA TYR A 130 -5.64 2.95 4.01
C TYR A 130 -4.17 2.51 3.99
N THR A 131 -3.56 2.41 5.18
CA THR A 131 -2.15 2.00 5.34
C THR A 131 -1.90 0.49 5.18
N ASP A 132 -2.95 -0.32 5.35
CA ASP A 132 -2.87 -1.77 5.51
C ASP A 132 -2.30 -2.52 4.28
N PRO A 133 -2.71 -2.22 3.03
CA PRO A 133 -2.15 -2.90 1.85
C PRO A 133 -0.64 -2.69 1.71
N ALA A 134 -0.15 -1.48 1.99
CA ALA A 134 1.27 -1.17 1.97
C ALA A 134 2.03 -1.90 3.10
N CYS A 135 1.47 -1.94 4.32
CA CYS A 135 2.06 -2.66 5.45
C CYS A 135 2.29 -4.14 5.10
N VAL A 136 1.27 -4.81 4.57
CA VAL A 136 1.35 -6.21 4.13
C VAL A 136 2.38 -6.38 3.03
N CYS A 137 2.37 -5.51 2.01
CA CYS A 137 3.33 -5.54 0.92
C CYS A 137 4.78 -5.50 1.44
N PHE A 138 5.09 -4.58 2.34
CA PHE A 138 6.44 -4.40 2.85
C PHE A 138 6.86 -5.44 3.90
N VAL A 139 5.94 -5.98 4.71
CA VAL A 139 6.22 -7.14 5.58
C VAL A 139 6.55 -8.37 4.73
N LEU A 140 5.79 -8.63 3.66
CA LEU A 140 6.10 -9.74 2.75
C LEU A 140 7.41 -9.50 1.98
N ALA A 141 7.71 -8.26 1.59
CA ALA A 141 8.99 -7.92 0.97
C ALA A 141 10.16 -8.19 1.93
N MET A 142 10.04 -7.80 3.20
CA MET A 142 11.00 -8.13 4.25
C MET A 142 11.17 -9.64 4.35
N TYR A 143 10.09 -10.40 4.46
CA TYR A 143 10.12 -11.86 4.56
C TYR A 143 10.79 -12.51 3.35
N GLU A 144 10.49 -12.08 2.11
CA GLU A 144 11.15 -12.58 0.90
C GLU A 144 12.66 -12.34 0.94
N ARG A 145 13.10 -11.17 1.41
CA ARG A 145 14.53 -10.85 1.56
C ARG A 145 15.20 -11.64 2.66
N THR A 146 14.49 -11.93 3.75
CA THR A 146 14.97 -12.85 4.81
C THR A 146 15.19 -14.25 4.26
N LEU A 147 14.24 -14.81 3.50
CA LEU A 147 14.39 -16.09 2.81
C LEU A 147 15.55 -16.08 1.80
N ALA A 148 15.78 -14.94 1.13
CA ALA A 148 16.91 -14.74 0.22
C ALA A 148 18.25 -14.47 0.94
N LYS A 149 18.30 -14.55 2.28
CA LYS A 149 19.48 -14.25 3.13
C LYS A 149 20.04 -12.83 2.95
N ARG A 150 19.22 -11.88 2.47
CA ARG A 150 19.59 -10.46 2.26
C ARG A 150 19.13 -9.60 3.44
N ARG A 151 19.81 -9.72 4.57
CA ARG A 151 19.40 -9.12 5.86
C ARG A 151 19.26 -7.59 5.82
N ALA A 152 20.18 -6.87 5.18
CA ALA A 152 20.11 -5.42 5.09
C ALA A 152 18.87 -4.95 4.30
N ALA A 153 18.56 -5.61 3.19
CA ALA A 153 17.36 -5.31 2.41
C ALA A 153 16.08 -5.68 3.18
N ALA A 154 16.10 -6.79 3.92
CA ALA A 154 15.00 -7.18 4.79
C ALA A 154 14.73 -6.10 5.86
N ALA A 155 15.76 -5.64 6.56
CA ALA A 155 15.67 -4.56 7.56
C ALA A 155 15.12 -3.27 6.94
N GLY A 156 15.57 -2.90 5.74
CA GLY A 156 15.05 -1.74 5.01
C GLY A 156 13.55 -1.83 4.73
N PHE A 157 13.07 -2.97 4.22
CA PHE A 157 11.63 -3.16 3.99
C PHE A 157 10.82 -3.23 5.29
N GLY A 158 11.37 -3.83 6.35
CA GLY A 158 10.75 -3.83 7.68
C GLY A 158 10.59 -2.41 8.23
N ALA A 159 11.63 -1.58 8.14
CA ALA A 159 11.58 -0.17 8.54
C ALA A 159 10.53 0.62 7.73
N VAL A 160 10.47 0.40 6.41
CA VAL A 160 9.44 1.03 5.56
C VAL A 160 8.05 0.59 5.99
N SER A 161 7.82 -0.68 6.31
CA SER A 161 6.51 -1.14 6.81
C SER A 161 6.08 -0.43 8.10
N VAL A 162 7.02 -0.20 9.02
CA VAL A 162 6.76 0.57 10.24
C VAL A 162 6.38 2.02 9.92
N MET A 163 7.00 2.65 8.92
CA MET A 163 6.63 4.02 8.50
C MET A 163 5.19 4.15 8.01
N PHE A 164 4.55 3.08 7.55
CA PHE A 164 3.10 3.10 7.27
C PHE A 164 2.27 2.94 8.54
N ARG A 165 2.71 2.10 9.48
CA ARG A 165 1.95 1.80 10.69
C ARG A 165 2.83 1.25 11.81
N GLN A 166 2.75 1.81 13.02
CA GLN A 166 3.64 1.41 14.12
C GLN A 166 3.48 -0.06 14.51
N THR A 167 2.29 -0.64 14.37
CA THR A 167 2.03 -2.04 14.74
C THR A 167 2.79 -3.04 13.88
N SER A 168 3.30 -2.63 12.71
CA SER A 168 4.13 -3.49 11.86
C SER A 168 5.44 -3.90 12.54
N ILE A 169 5.86 -3.20 13.60
CA ILE A 169 7.06 -3.55 14.37
C ILE A 169 7.03 -4.98 14.90
N ILE A 170 5.84 -5.52 15.20
CA ILE A 170 5.67 -6.89 15.69
C ILE A 170 6.25 -7.89 14.69
N TRP A 171 6.10 -7.65 13.39
CA TRP A 171 6.62 -8.53 12.35
C TRP A 171 8.12 -8.36 12.11
N VAL A 172 8.67 -7.17 12.36
CA VAL A 172 10.09 -6.87 12.13
C VAL A 172 11.00 -7.54 13.16
N VAL A 173 10.46 -7.85 14.34
CA VAL A 173 11.20 -8.50 15.43
C VAL A 173 11.46 -9.99 15.16
N PHE A 174 10.73 -10.63 14.24
CA PHE A 174 10.84 -12.05 13.89
C PHE A 174 11.43 -12.27 12.49
#